data_AF-A0A4R6SEK3-F1
#
_entry.id   AF-A0A4R6SEK3-F1
#
_cell.length_a   1.000
_cell.length_b   1.000
_cell.length_c   1.000
_cell.angle_alpha   90.00
_cell.angle_beta   90.00
_cell.angle_gamma   90.00
#
_symmetry.space_group_name_H-M   'P 1'
#
loop_
_entity.id
_entity.type
_entity.pdbx_description
1 polymer ?
#
loop_
_entity_poly.entity_id
_entity_poly.type
_entity_poly.pdbx_seq_one_letter_code
_entity_poly.pdbx_strand_id
1 'polypeptide(L)'
;MTARGRHHQAKREQAAAMIQVLERGDFATIEGLRDDPLSVLRTWPGIQLILAPESSAGSGCSIAGRYDDETDPPTLVVGTSRSYRRRGFTALHEFGHHLQRTNVELGQTLFAGLDSEGLEETACDEFASRVLLPDDLVAESIGTAGPAASDVVDLFVRSQASREACCVRAANMLNGAGAVLLLDDTGTVLFAAPRGLVPPARGSDQSKTPLIEAALRQRTSAQRDKTFVTYRNGDTSEYLYGQAAWCDDHEYLIAVVASDNVPWMPLALPRPGTRRSRYGTWWTCETPGCGETFKIMKPPCQRCDQPSCGHGHCGCTAVRTQRDRECTACRLTLPPRCFEGTSPICRDCV
;
A
#
# COMPACT_ATOMS: atom_id res chain seq x y z
N MET A 1 -5.33 -12.96 18.41
CA MET A 1 -5.26 -12.14 17.17
C MET A 1 -4.12 -11.13 17.31
N THR A 2 -3.19 -11.03 16.36
CA THR A 2 -2.03 -10.11 16.46
C THR A 2 -2.49 -8.64 16.33
N ALA A 3 -1.71 -7.67 16.83
CA ALA A 3 -2.03 -6.24 16.71
C ALA A 3 -2.22 -5.79 15.25
N ARG A 4 -1.43 -6.34 14.32
CA ARG A 4 -1.56 -6.10 12.87
C ARG A 4 -2.83 -6.71 12.27
N GLY A 5 -3.25 -7.88 12.76
CA GLY A 5 -4.54 -8.47 12.38
C GLY A 5 -5.73 -7.62 12.84
N ARG A 6 -5.64 -7.06 14.07
CA ARG A 6 -6.64 -6.12 14.60
C ARG A 6 -6.73 -4.83 13.79
N HIS A 7 -5.60 -4.22 13.41
CA HIS A 7 -5.61 -3.01 12.59
C HIS A 7 -6.13 -3.28 11.16
N HIS A 8 -5.73 -4.39 10.53
CA HIS A 8 -6.23 -4.74 9.20
C HIS A 8 -7.74 -5.05 9.20
N GLN A 9 -8.24 -5.64 10.28
CA GLN A 9 -9.65 -5.88 10.46
C GLN A 9 -10.40 -4.55 10.70
N ALA A 10 -9.91 -3.71 11.61
CA ALA A 10 -10.51 -2.42 11.91
C ALA A 10 -10.66 -1.52 10.67
N LYS A 11 -9.62 -1.41 9.82
CA LYS A 11 -9.74 -0.62 8.57
C LYS A 11 -10.80 -1.18 7.62
N ARG A 12 -10.95 -2.51 7.53
CA ARG A 12 -11.93 -3.17 6.66
C ARG A 12 -13.34 -2.98 7.17
N GLU A 13 -13.52 -3.06 8.49
CA GLU A 13 -14.78 -2.82 9.16
C GLU A 13 -15.21 -1.35 8.99
N GLN A 14 -14.30 -0.40 9.19
CA GLN A 14 -14.57 1.02 9.00
C GLN A 14 -14.91 1.35 7.53
N ALA A 15 -14.16 0.80 6.57
CA ALA A 15 -14.49 0.95 5.15
C ALA A 15 -15.82 0.28 4.76
N ALA A 16 -16.17 -0.85 5.38
CA ALA A 16 -17.48 -1.48 5.18
C ALA A 16 -18.61 -0.60 5.72
N ALA A 17 -18.40 0.01 6.89
CA ALA A 17 -19.37 0.95 7.47
C ALA A 17 -19.57 2.18 6.57
N MET A 18 -18.48 2.73 5.99
CA MET A 18 -18.58 3.82 4.99
C MET A 18 -19.44 3.43 3.78
N ILE A 19 -19.24 2.23 3.23
CA ILE A 19 -20.05 1.73 2.11
C ILE A 19 -21.52 1.55 2.53
N GLN A 20 -21.78 1.01 3.72
CA GLN A 20 -23.14 0.86 4.23
C GLN A 20 -23.88 2.20 4.39
N VAL A 21 -23.17 3.28 4.75
CA VAL A 21 -23.76 4.62 4.79
C VAL A 21 -24.24 5.04 3.41
N LEU A 22 -23.48 4.75 2.36
CA LEU A 22 -23.89 5.03 0.98
C LEU A 22 -25.07 4.16 0.55
N GLU A 23 -25.08 2.87 0.92
CA GLU A 23 -26.14 1.91 0.54
C GLU A 23 -27.48 2.28 1.16
N ARG A 24 -27.47 2.86 2.38
CA ARG A 24 -28.68 3.39 3.03
C ARG A 24 -29.22 4.65 2.34
N GLY A 25 -28.37 5.40 1.64
CA GLY A 25 -28.71 6.66 0.97
C GLY A 25 -29.41 6.42 -0.37
N ASP A 26 -28.79 5.62 -1.25
CA ASP A 26 -29.34 5.12 -2.52
C ASP A 26 -28.33 4.17 -3.19
N PHE A 27 -28.75 2.99 -3.65
CA PHE A 27 -27.89 2.05 -4.38
C PHE A 27 -27.40 2.61 -5.72
N ALA A 28 -28.24 3.37 -6.44
CA ALA A 28 -27.87 3.96 -7.73
C ALA A 28 -26.67 4.92 -7.61
N THR A 29 -26.49 5.52 -6.43
CA THR A 29 -25.37 6.42 -6.14
C THR A 29 -24.05 5.67 -6.06
N ILE A 30 -24.02 4.45 -5.52
CA ILE A 30 -22.80 3.63 -5.44
C ILE A 30 -22.38 3.15 -6.83
N GLU A 31 -23.33 2.71 -7.65
CA GLU A 31 -23.05 2.34 -9.04
C GLU A 31 -22.50 3.53 -9.82
N GLY A 32 -23.09 4.72 -9.66
CA GLY A 32 -22.54 5.94 -10.24
C GLY A 32 -21.11 6.25 -9.76
N LEU A 33 -20.82 6.06 -8.47
CA LEU A 33 -19.46 6.25 -7.93
C LEU A 33 -18.46 5.21 -8.46
N ARG A 34 -18.91 4.01 -8.82
CA ARG A 34 -18.06 2.98 -9.46
C ARG A 34 -17.67 3.38 -10.88
N ASP A 35 -18.62 3.96 -11.62
CA ASP A 35 -18.48 4.27 -13.04
C ASP A 35 -17.82 5.63 -13.31
N ASP A 36 -18.20 6.67 -12.57
CA ASP A 36 -17.63 8.02 -12.68
C ASP A 36 -17.67 8.74 -11.32
N PRO A 37 -16.69 8.46 -10.43
CA PRO A 37 -16.65 9.10 -9.12
C PRO A 37 -16.59 10.62 -9.21
N LEU A 38 -15.90 11.17 -10.21
CA LEU A 38 -15.72 12.62 -10.33
C LEU A 38 -17.02 13.32 -10.72
N SER A 39 -17.79 12.76 -11.66
CA SER A 39 -19.07 13.35 -12.07
C SER A 39 -20.11 13.24 -10.97
N VAL A 40 -20.19 12.10 -10.28
CA VAL A 40 -21.13 11.93 -9.17
C VAL A 40 -20.79 12.88 -8.02
N LEU A 41 -19.52 12.95 -7.60
CA LEU A 41 -19.09 13.81 -6.49
C LEU A 41 -19.22 15.31 -6.80
N ARG A 42 -19.15 15.74 -8.07
CA ARG A 42 -19.45 17.13 -8.46
C ARG A 42 -20.89 17.55 -8.17
N THR A 43 -21.81 16.60 -8.20
CA THR A 43 -23.24 16.84 -7.98
C THR A 43 -23.69 16.45 -6.58
N TRP A 44 -22.77 16.00 -5.73
CA TRP A 44 -23.10 15.49 -4.40
C TRP A 44 -23.53 16.62 -3.46
N PRO A 45 -24.69 16.51 -2.79
CA PRO A 45 -25.15 17.55 -1.88
C PRO A 45 -24.27 17.60 -0.62
N GLY A 46 -23.79 18.79 -0.26
CA GLY A 46 -23.01 19.00 0.97
C GLY A 46 -21.49 18.92 0.81
N ILE A 47 -20.99 18.80 -0.42
CA ILE A 47 -19.56 18.97 -0.75
C ILE A 47 -19.37 19.77 -2.05
N GLN A 48 -18.14 20.25 -2.26
CA GLN A 48 -17.65 20.78 -3.54
C GLN A 48 -16.49 19.93 -4.02
N LEU A 49 -16.31 19.77 -5.33
CA LEU A 49 -15.14 19.08 -5.91
C LEU A 49 -14.39 20.03 -6.84
N ILE A 50 -13.14 20.35 -6.47
CA ILE A 50 -12.25 21.22 -7.26
C ILE A 50 -11.06 20.41 -7.77
N LEU A 51 -10.81 20.53 -9.08
CA LEU A 51 -9.59 20.02 -9.69
C LEU A 51 -8.55 21.15 -9.74
N ALA A 52 -7.41 20.96 -9.08
CA ALA A 52 -6.36 21.97 -8.99
C ALA A 52 -5.04 21.50 -9.66
N PRO A 53 -4.27 22.39 -10.29
CA PRO A 53 -2.88 22.10 -10.64
C PRO A 53 -2.05 21.87 -9.37
N GLU A 54 -1.14 20.89 -9.39
CA GLU A 54 -0.16 20.72 -8.33
C GLU A 54 0.79 21.93 -8.35
N SER A 55 0.71 22.84 -7.37
CA SER A 55 1.52 24.05 -7.34
C SER A 55 2.99 23.70 -7.12
N SER A 56 3.84 24.01 -8.10
CA SER A 56 5.31 23.92 -8.01
C SER A 56 5.93 25.18 -7.41
N ALA A 57 5.44 25.62 -6.24
CA ALA A 57 5.95 26.81 -5.57
C ALA A 57 6.01 26.63 -4.04
N GLY A 58 7.24 26.44 -3.52
CA GLY A 58 7.64 26.79 -2.15
C GLY A 58 7.04 25.96 -1.01
N SER A 59 7.85 25.06 -0.44
CA SER A 59 7.65 24.43 0.88
C SER A 59 6.36 23.62 1.09
N GLY A 60 6.41 22.35 0.68
CA GLY A 60 5.64 21.27 1.33
C GLY A 60 4.34 20.85 0.65
N CYS A 61 4.34 19.59 0.16
CA CYS A 61 3.23 18.83 -0.42
C CYS A 61 2.73 19.23 -1.82
N SER A 62 3.16 18.44 -2.81
CA SER A 62 2.37 18.20 -4.03
C SER A 62 0.98 17.71 -3.60
N ILE A 63 -0.07 18.53 -3.76
CA ILE A 63 -1.42 18.16 -3.34
C ILE A 63 -1.94 17.08 -4.27
N ALA A 64 -1.74 15.83 -3.84
CA ALA A 64 -2.36 14.65 -4.39
C ALA A 64 -3.89 14.73 -4.32
N GLY A 65 -4.37 15.15 -3.14
CA GLY A 65 -5.74 15.31 -2.70
C GLY A 65 -5.73 16.07 -1.38
N ARG A 66 -6.83 16.77 -1.05
CA ARG A 66 -7.07 17.39 0.25
C ARG A 66 -8.56 17.58 0.50
N TYR A 67 -9.03 17.18 1.68
CA TYR A 67 -10.31 17.56 2.24
C TYR A 67 -10.19 18.90 2.99
N ASP A 68 -10.97 19.91 2.59
CA ASP A 68 -10.99 21.25 3.17
C ASP A 68 -12.35 21.55 3.82
N ASP A 69 -12.42 21.40 5.15
CA ASP A 69 -13.60 21.69 5.96
C ASP A 69 -13.72 23.14 6.42
N GLU A 70 -12.79 24.01 6.04
CA GLU A 70 -12.93 25.46 6.29
C GLU A 70 -13.87 26.14 5.29
N THR A 71 -14.28 25.42 4.23
CA THR A 71 -15.23 25.88 3.22
C THR A 71 -16.66 25.42 3.50
N ASP A 72 -17.65 26.19 3.03
CA ASP A 72 -19.07 25.86 3.15
C ASP A 72 -19.77 25.86 1.77
N PRO A 73 -20.21 24.69 1.24
CA PRO A 73 -19.95 23.35 1.77
C PRO A 73 -18.45 22.94 1.68
N PRO A 74 -17.99 21.94 2.47
CA PRO A 74 -16.62 21.44 2.45
C PRO A 74 -16.12 21.05 1.06
N THR A 75 -14.84 21.23 0.79
CA THR A 75 -14.26 21.09 -0.55
C THR A 75 -13.30 19.90 -0.62
N LEU A 76 -13.52 19.02 -1.59
CA LEU A 76 -12.58 17.99 -2.03
C LEU A 76 -11.67 18.60 -3.10
N VAL A 77 -10.38 18.75 -2.82
CA VAL A 77 -9.39 19.23 -3.79
C VAL A 77 -8.64 18.03 -4.36
N VAL A 78 -8.56 17.90 -5.69
CA VAL A 78 -7.87 16.78 -6.37
C VAL A 78 -6.87 17.31 -7.39
N GLY A 79 -5.65 16.79 -7.36
CA GLY A 79 -4.58 17.16 -8.29
C GLY A 79 -4.88 16.76 -9.75
N THR A 80 -4.63 17.67 -10.69
CA THR A 80 -4.92 17.49 -12.13
C THR A 80 -3.86 16.71 -12.91
N SER A 81 -2.63 16.58 -12.40
CA SER A 81 -1.51 15.91 -13.07
C SER A 81 -1.67 14.38 -13.18
N ARG A 82 -2.67 13.82 -12.50
CA ARG A 82 -2.93 12.38 -12.43
C ARG A 82 -3.86 11.91 -13.54
N SER A 83 -3.74 10.62 -13.89
CA SER A 83 -4.71 9.97 -14.76
C SER A 83 -6.11 10.07 -14.19
N TYR A 84 -7.12 10.04 -15.06
CA TYR A 84 -8.53 10.14 -14.66
C TYR A 84 -8.90 9.13 -13.56
N ARG A 85 -8.50 7.87 -13.70
CA ARG A 85 -8.72 6.82 -12.69
C ARG A 85 -8.06 7.13 -11.34
N ARG A 86 -6.83 7.66 -11.33
CA ARG A 86 -6.16 8.07 -10.08
C ARG A 86 -6.81 9.30 -9.44
N ARG A 87 -7.38 10.21 -10.24
CA ARG A 87 -8.20 11.32 -9.73
C ARG A 87 -9.49 10.81 -9.09
N GLY A 88 -10.15 9.82 -9.70
CA GLY A 88 -11.33 9.16 -9.13
C GLY A 88 -11.02 8.51 -7.77
N PHE A 89 -9.91 7.77 -7.66
CA PHE A 89 -9.46 7.22 -6.39
C PHE A 89 -9.21 8.32 -5.34
N THR A 90 -8.45 9.37 -5.69
CA THR A 90 -8.22 10.49 -4.77
C THR A 90 -9.55 11.10 -4.32
N ALA A 91 -10.48 11.39 -5.24
CA ALA A 91 -11.75 12.00 -4.90
C ALA A 91 -12.56 11.14 -3.93
N LEU A 92 -12.58 9.82 -4.13
CA LEU A 92 -13.21 8.87 -3.21
C LEU A 92 -12.50 8.82 -1.85
N HIS A 93 -11.17 8.92 -1.82
CA HIS A 93 -10.41 8.98 -0.57
C HIS A 93 -10.82 10.23 0.24
N GLU A 94 -10.80 11.41 -0.37
CA GLU A 94 -11.24 12.66 0.30
C GLU A 94 -12.71 12.61 0.70
N PHE A 95 -13.56 11.98 -0.13
CA PHE A 95 -14.95 11.76 0.21
C PHE A 95 -15.12 10.80 1.41
N GLY A 96 -14.23 9.83 1.58
CA GLY A 96 -14.15 9.00 2.79
C GLY A 96 -13.92 9.83 4.05
N HIS A 97 -13.04 10.83 4.01
CA HIS A 97 -12.86 11.78 5.12
C HIS A 97 -14.15 12.56 5.41
N HIS A 98 -14.83 13.03 4.35
CA HIS A 98 -16.12 13.70 4.50
C HIS A 98 -17.15 12.83 5.23
N LEU A 99 -17.31 11.56 4.81
CA LEU A 99 -18.24 10.62 5.44
C LEU A 99 -17.90 10.40 6.91
N GLN A 100 -16.62 10.19 7.23
CA GLN A 100 -16.18 9.93 8.60
C GLN A 100 -16.35 11.14 9.53
N ARG A 101 -16.24 12.36 9.00
CA ARG A 101 -16.45 13.59 9.79
C ARG A 101 -17.92 13.97 9.95
N THR A 102 -18.76 13.69 8.96
CA THR A 102 -20.18 14.11 8.96
C THR A 102 -21.13 13.06 9.50
N ASN A 103 -20.74 11.78 9.48
CA ASN A 103 -21.53 10.70 10.08
C ASN A 103 -21.06 10.42 11.51
N VAL A 104 -21.96 10.61 12.48
CA VAL A 104 -21.67 10.45 13.91
C VAL A 104 -21.20 9.02 14.25
N GLU A 105 -21.80 7.97 13.66
CA GLU A 105 -21.43 6.58 13.94
C GLU A 105 -20.01 6.26 13.46
N LEU A 106 -19.66 6.75 12.26
CA LEU A 106 -18.31 6.58 11.69
C LEU A 106 -17.27 7.33 12.49
N GLY A 107 -17.55 8.59 12.86
CA GLY A 107 -16.65 9.42 13.66
C GLY A 107 -16.41 8.86 15.06
N GLN A 108 -17.45 8.39 15.75
CA GLN A 108 -17.32 7.76 17.07
C GLN A 108 -16.38 6.55 17.06
N THR A 109 -16.39 5.77 15.98
CA THR A 109 -15.51 4.60 15.83
C THR A 109 -14.03 5.03 15.76
N LEU A 110 -13.73 6.13 15.08
CA LEU A 110 -12.37 6.68 15.04
C LEU A 110 -11.92 7.24 16.40
N PHE A 111 -12.80 7.99 17.09
CA PHE A 111 -12.50 8.54 18.42
C PHE A 111 -12.22 7.48 19.49
N ALA A 112 -12.82 6.29 19.37
CA ALA A 112 -12.59 5.19 20.30
C ALA A 112 -11.25 4.45 20.07
N GLY A 113 -10.56 4.71 18.95
CA GLY A 113 -9.32 4.04 18.54
C GLY A 113 -8.06 4.63 19.17
N LEU A 114 -7.06 3.77 19.46
CA LEU A 114 -5.74 4.17 19.97
C LEU A 114 -4.82 4.81 18.90
N ASP A 115 -5.18 4.70 17.63
CA ASP A 115 -4.43 5.21 16.46
C ASP A 115 -5.43 5.71 15.41
N SER A 116 -6.18 6.76 15.75
CA SER A 116 -7.32 7.25 14.97
C SER A 116 -6.91 7.79 13.60
N GLU A 117 -5.82 8.56 13.52
CA GLU A 117 -5.32 9.14 12.27
C GLU A 117 -4.84 8.07 11.28
N GLY A 118 -4.06 7.09 11.75
CA GLY A 118 -3.60 5.98 10.90
C GLY A 118 -4.75 5.08 10.44
N LEU A 119 -5.76 4.89 11.28
CA LEU A 119 -6.97 4.17 10.91
C LEU A 119 -7.81 4.94 9.90
N GLU A 120 -8.02 6.24 10.09
CA GLU A 120 -8.80 7.11 9.21
C GLU A 120 -8.27 7.07 7.77
N GLU A 121 -6.98 7.36 7.58
CA GLU A 121 -6.31 7.36 6.28
C GLU A 121 -6.39 5.98 5.60
N THR A 122 -6.04 4.92 6.34
CA THR A 122 -6.05 3.56 5.76
C THR A 122 -7.45 3.01 5.51
N ALA A 123 -8.46 3.51 6.23
CA ALA A 123 -9.86 3.21 5.98
C ALA A 123 -10.37 3.98 4.75
N CYS A 124 -9.98 5.24 4.53
CA CYS A 124 -10.27 6.00 3.31
C CYS A 124 -9.69 5.30 2.07
N ASP A 125 -8.43 4.85 2.13
CA ASP A 125 -7.81 4.08 1.05
C ASP A 125 -8.56 2.77 0.76
N GLU A 126 -8.94 2.03 1.82
CA GLU A 126 -9.70 0.78 1.68
C GLU A 126 -11.11 1.04 1.15
N PHE A 127 -11.76 2.13 1.57
CA PHE A 127 -13.06 2.57 1.06
C PHE A 127 -12.99 2.90 -0.43
N ALA A 128 -12.09 3.79 -0.85
CA ALA A 128 -11.91 4.14 -2.26
C ALA A 128 -11.58 2.91 -3.12
N SER A 129 -10.74 2.01 -2.59
CA SER A 129 -10.42 0.75 -3.24
C SER A 129 -11.64 -0.15 -3.39
N ARG A 130 -12.50 -0.29 -2.38
CA ARG A 130 -13.69 -1.18 -2.42
C ARG A 130 -14.86 -0.60 -3.20
N VAL A 131 -14.95 0.73 -3.30
CA VAL A 131 -15.88 1.36 -4.24
C VAL A 131 -15.45 1.02 -5.67
N LEU A 132 -14.19 1.25 -6.04
CA LEU A 132 -13.72 1.02 -7.42
C LEU A 132 -13.50 -0.46 -7.78
N LEU A 133 -13.18 -1.31 -6.79
CA LEU A 133 -12.99 -2.75 -6.93
C LEU A 133 -13.87 -3.48 -5.90
N PRO A 134 -15.18 -3.59 -6.16
CA PRO A 134 -16.13 -4.30 -5.30
C PRO A 134 -15.71 -5.74 -5.02
N ASP A 135 -16.06 -6.25 -3.84
CA ASP A 135 -15.62 -7.58 -3.37
C ASP A 135 -16.16 -8.72 -4.25
N ASP A 136 -17.35 -8.56 -4.82
CA ASP A 136 -17.97 -9.45 -5.80
C ASP A 136 -17.20 -9.46 -7.13
N LEU A 137 -16.87 -8.28 -7.69
CA LEU A 137 -16.04 -8.17 -8.89
C LEU A 137 -14.66 -8.83 -8.69
N VAL A 138 -14.07 -8.62 -7.51
CA VAL A 138 -12.80 -9.25 -7.13
C VAL A 138 -12.94 -10.76 -7.02
N ALA A 139 -14.00 -11.27 -6.39
CA ALA A 139 -14.23 -12.71 -6.24
C ALA A 139 -14.55 -13.42 -7.56
N GLU A 140 -15.21 -12.73 -8.50
CA GLU A 140 -15.47 -13.24 -9.84
C GLU A 140 -14.20 -13.29 -10.70
N SER A 141 -13.27 -12.35 -10.51
CA SER A 141 -12.06 -12.24 -11.32
C SER A 141 -10.88 -13.03 -10.73
N ILE A 142 -10.76 -13.03 -9.40
CA ILE A 142 -9.68 -13.73 -8.66
C ILE A 142 -10.31 -14.87 -7.85
N GLY A 143 -10.02 -16.10 -8.25
CA GLY A 143 -10.45 -17.28 -7.52
C GLY A 143 -9.82 -17.40 -6.12
N THR A 144 -10.34 -18.32 -5.31
CA THR A 144 -9.85 -18.56 -3.93
C THR A 144 -8.40 -19.03 -3.84
N ALA A 145 -7.84 -19.51 -4.95
CA ALA A 145 -6.45 -19.93 -5.05
C ALA A 145 -5.46 -18.74 -5.11
N GLY A 146 -5.95 -17.51 -5.29
CA GLY A 146 -5.14 -16.29 -5.41
C GLY A 146 -5.08 -15.79 -6.87
N PRO A 147 -4.43 -14.65 -7.12
CA PRO A 147 -4.42 -14.00 -8.43
C PRO A 147 -3.43 -14.62 -9.42
N ALA A 148 -3.88 -14.80 -10.65
CA ALA A 148 -3.05 -14.90 -11.86
C ALA A 148 -2.81 -13.50 -12.45
N ALA A 149 -1.80 -13.35 -13.31
CA ALA A 149 -1.52 -12.06 -13.95
C ALA A 149 -2.67 -11.61 -14.88
N SER A 150 -3.33 -12.56 -15.55
CA SER A 150 -4.54 -12.30 -16.34
C SER A 150 -5.67 -11.73 -15.49
N ASP A 151 -5.87 -12.26 -14.28
CA ASP A 151 -6.96 -11.82 -13.41
C ASP A 151 -6.81 -10.35 -13.01
N VAL A 152 -5.56 -9.88 -12.84
CA VAL A 152 -5.28 -8.47 -12.55
C VAL A 152 -5.55 -7.58 -13.77
N VAL A 153 -5.27 -8.07 -14.98
CA VAL A 153 -5.63 -7.38 -16.23
C VAL A 153 -7.15 -7.32 -16.38
N ASP A 154 -7.86 -8.41 -16.10
CA ASP A 154 -9.32 -8.48 -16.16
C ASP A 154 -9.96 -7.52 -15.14
N LEU A 155 -9.42 -7.41 -13.92
CA LEU A 155 -9.87 -6.41 -12.95
C LEU A 155 -9.72 -4.98 -13.47
N PHE A 156 -8.62 -4.67 -14.13
CA PHE A 156 -8.39 -3.35 -14.70
C PHE A 156 -9.36 -3.06 -15.85
N VAL A 157 -9.60 -4.04 -16.73
CA VAL A 157 -10.53 -3.89 -17.86
C VAL A 157 -11.98 -3.71 -17.38
N ARG A 158 -12.38 -4.42 -16.32
CA ARG A 158 -13.75 -4.42 -15.79
C ARG A 158 -14.03 -3.32 -14.77
N SER A 159 -13.09 -2.40 -14.52
CA SER A 159 -13.26 -1.35 -13.51
C SER A 159 -12.69 0.01 -13.92
N GLN A 160 -13.03 1.03 -13.12
CA GLN A 160 -12.42 2.36 -13.19
C GLN A 160 -11.20 2.50 -12.27
N ALA A 161 -10.71 1.41 -11.68
CA ALA A 161 -9.54 1.42 -10.83
C ALA A 161 -8.24 1.58 -11.62
N SER A 162 -7.24 2.26 -11.05
CA SER A 162 -5.92 2.33 -11.67
C SER A 162 -5.21 0.97 -11.66
N ARG A 163 -4.20 0.79 -12.52
CA ARG A 163 -3.38 -0.42 -12.56
C ARG A 163 -2.74 -0.70 -11.20
N GLU A 164 -2.24 0.33 -10.54
CA GLU A 164 -1.66 0.21 -9.19
C GLU A 164 -2.70 -0.24 -8.16
N ALA A 165 -3.93 0.28 -8.21
CA ALA A 165 -5.01 -0.14 -7.33
C ALA A 165 -5.36 -1.63 -7.56
N CYS A 166 -5.42 -2.07 -8.82
CA CYS A 166 -5.60 -3.48 -9.17
C CYS A 166 -4.45 -4.35 -8.62
N CYS A 167 -3.20 -3.91 -8.76
CA CYS A 167 -2.04 -4.59 -8.19
C CYS A 167 -2.12 -4.72 -6.66
N VAL A 168 -2.51 -3.65 -5.96
CA VAL A 168 -2.67 -3.68 -4.49
C VAL A 168 -3.78 -4.64 -4.09
N ARG A 169 -4.93 -4.60 -4.76
CA ARG A 169 -6.06 -5.50 -4.47
C ARG A 169 -5.67 -6.96 -4.69
N ALA A 170 -5.03 -7.26 -5.81
CA ALA A 170 -4.54 -8.60 -6.12
C ALA A 170 -3.48 -9.07 -5.12
N ALA A 171 -2.51 -8.22 -4.75
CA ALA A 171 -1.49 -8.57 -3.77
C ALA A 171 -2.08 -8.95 -2.40
N ASN A 172 -3.17 -8.30 -1.98
CA ASN A 172 -3.88 -8.66 -0.75
C ASN A 172 -4.54 -10.04 -0.80
N MET A 173 -4.82 -10.56 -2.01
CA MET A 173 -5.41 -11.87 -2.27
C MET A 173 -4.36 -13.00 -2.43
N LEU A 174 -3.06 -12.70 -2.35
CA LEU A 174 -2.04 -13.75 -2.38
C LEU A 174 -2.12 -14.63 -1.11
N ASN A 175 -2.19 -15.94 -1.33
CA ASN A 175 -2.19 -16.97 -0.29
C ASN A 175 -0.80 -17.24 0.32
N GLY A 176 0.25 -16.75 -0.33
CA GLY A 176 1.66 -16.91 0.03
C GLY A 176 2.44 -15.60 0.06
N ALA A 177 3.75 -15.70 0.30
CA ALA A 177 4.64 -14.55 0.16
C ALA A 177 4.86 -14.27 -1.33
N GLY A 178 4.73 -13.01 -1.75
CA GLY A 178 4.84 -12.64 -3.15
C GLY A 178 4.70 -11.14 -3.39
N ALA A 179 4.59 -10.76 -4.65
CA ALA A 179 4.32 -9.40 -5.07
C ALA A 179 3.59 -9.39 -6.41
N VAL A 180 2.81 -8.34 -6.63
CA VAL A 180 2.26 -7.98 -7.94
C VAL A 180 3.00 -6.75 -8.44
N LEU A 181 3.61 -6.85 -9.62
CA LEU A 181 4.44 -5.83 -10.24
C LEU A 181 3.71 -5.26 -11.45
N LEU A 182 3.77 -3.94 -11.58
CA LEU A 182 3.43 -3.21 -12.79
C LEU A 182 4.74 -2.71 -13.41
N LEU A 183 5.00 -3.10 -14.65
CA LEU A 183 6.17 -2.72 -15.41
C LEU A 183 5.76 -2.00 -16.69
N ASP A 184 6.66 -1.19 -17.24
CA ASP A 184 6.54 -0.68 -18.61
C ASP A 184 6.89 -1.76 -19.65
N ASP A 185 6.78 -1.40 -20.92
CA ASP A 185 7.06 -2.27 -22.06
C ASP A 185 8.54 -2.65 -22.24
N THR A 186 9.43 -2.08 -21.42
CA THR A 186 10.86 -2.42 -21.36
C THR A 186 11.20 -3.38 -20.22
N GLY A 187 10.26 -3.64 -19.31
CA GLY A 187 10.48 -4.44 -18.11
C GLY A 187 11.03 -3.64 -16.92
N THR A 188 10.86 -2.31 -16.92
CA THR A 188 11.21 -1.45 -15.78
C THR A 188 10.03 -1.34 -14.81
N VAL A 189 10.27 -1.47 -13.51
CA VAL A 189 9.22 -1.44 -12.49
C VAL A 189 8.64 -0.04 -12.32
N LEU A 190 7.36 0.12 -12.67
CA LEU A 190 6.58 1.34 -12.40
C LEU A 190 5.95 1.31 -11.01
N PHE A 191 5.53 0.15 -10.54
CA PHE A 191 4.92 -0.03 -9.23
C PHE A 191 5.02 -1.48 -8.76
N ALA A 192 5.06 -1.70 -7.44
CA ALA A 192 5.10 -3.04 -6.87
C ALA A 192 4.28 -3.10 -5.57
N ALA A 193 3.33 -4.03 -5.51
CA ALA A 193 2.51 -4.31 -4.34
C ALA A 193 2.96 -5.63 -3.70
N PRO A 194 3.69 -5.60 -2.56
CA PRO A 194 4.16 -6.81 -1.91
C PRO A 194 3.15 -7.40 -0.93
N ARG A 195 3.24 -8.72 -0.73
CA ARG A 195 2.68 -9.44 0.41
C ARG A 195 3.74 -10.37 0.97
N GLY A 196 4.42 -9.97 2.04
CA GLY A 196 5.44 -10.81 2.70
C GLY A 196 6.76 -10.99 1.93
N LEU A 197 6.90 -10.41 0.74
CA LEU A 197 8.13 -10.31 -0.04
C LEU A 197 8.70 -8.89 0.06
N VAL A 198 10.02 -8.72 -0.05
CA VAL A 198 10.60 -7.41 -0.36
C VAL A 198 10.40 -7.17 -1.87
N PRO A 199 9.66 -6.14 -2.29
CA PRO A 199 9.46 -5.89 -3.72
C PRO A 199 10.71 -5.27 -4.36
N PRO A 200 10.91 -5.44 -5.68
CA PRO A 200 11.88 -4.64 -6.41
C PRO A 200 11.50 -3.15 -6.35
N ALA A 201 12.49 -2.28 -6.34
CA ALA A 201 12.27 -0.84 -6.24
C ALA A 201 11.69 -0.26 -7.55
N ARG A 202 10.89 0.79 -7.46
CA ARG A 202 10.48 1.59 -8.63
C ARG A 202 11.70 2.04 -9.43
N GLY A 203 11.61 1.96 -10.75
CA GLY A 203 12.67 2.29 -11.70
C GLY A 203 13.76 1.22 -11.81
N SER A 204 13.63 0.08 -11.13
CA SER A 204 14.58 -1.02 -11.31
C SER A 204 14.23 -1.82 -12.57
N ASP A 205 15.27 -2.23 -13.29
CA ASP A 205 15.18 -3.08 -14.48
C ASP A 205 15.00 -4.56 -14.07
N GLN A 206 13.95 -5.20 -14.58
CA GLN A 206 13.68 -6.63 -14.41
C GLN A 206 13.73 -7.39 -15.74
N SER A 207 14.09 -6.74 -16.85
CA SER A 207 14.07 -7.27 -18.22
C SER A 207 14.86 -8.56 -18.41
N LYS A 208 15.88 -8.79 -17.58
CA LYS A 208 16.75 -9.97 -17.60
C LYS A 208 16.32 -11.10 -16.66
N THR A 209 15.23 -10.91 -15.92
CA THR A 209 14.68 -11.99 -15.09
C THR A 209 13.97 -13.01 -15.98
N PRO A 210 14.02 -14.33 -15.69
CA PRO A 210 13.49 -15.36 -16.58
C PRO A 210 12.03 -15.18 -17.00
N LEU A 211 11.20 -14.61 -16.12
CA LEU A 211 9.79 -14.31 -16.40
C LEU A 211 9.63 -13.12 -17.35
N ILE A 212 10.25 -11.99 -17.01
CA ILE A 212 10.05 -10.75 -17.75
C ILE A 212 10.73 -10.83 -19.12
N GLU A 213 11.94 -11.41 -19.19
CA GLU A 213 12.62 -11.67 -20.47
C GLU A 213 11.73 -12.48 -21.42
N ALA A 214 11.03 -13.49 -20.89
CA ALA A 214 10.13 -14.32 -21.69
C ALA A 214 8.93 -13.53 -22.22
N ALA A 215 8.29 -12.73 -21.36
CA ALA A 215 7.14 -11.91 -21.73
C ALA A 215 7.52 -10.83 -22.77
N LEU A 216 8.68 -10.20 -22.61
CA LEU A 216 9.21 -9.20 -23.54
C LEU A 216 9.54 -9.80 -24.90
N ARG A 217 10.24 -10.94 -24.93
CA ARG A 217 10.65 -11.60 -26.16
C ARG A 217 9.46 -12.11 -26.98
N GLN A 218 8.44 -12.63 -26.32
CA GLN A 218 7.29 -13.23 -26.99
C GLN A 218 6.15 -12.24 -27.22
N ARG A 219 6.19 -11.06 -26.58
CA ARG A 219 5.08 -10.07 -26.56
C ARG A 219 3.73 -10.74 -26.26
N THR A 220 3.73 -11.71 -25.35
CA THR A 220 2.54 -12.44 -24.91
C THR A 220 2.67 -12.78 -23.42
N SER A 221 1.61 -13.31 -22.83
CA SER A 221 1.62 -13.78 -21.45
C SER A 221 2.67 -14.87 -21.26
N ALA A 222 3.42 -14.79 -20.16
CA ALA A 222 4.49 -15.73 -19.85
C ALA A 222 4.29 -16.37 -18.48
N GLN A 223 4.74 -17.61 -18.34
CA GLN A 223 4.78 -18.31 -17.06
C GLN A 223 6.18 -18.91 -16.87
N ARG A 224 6.69 -18.81 -15.64
CA ARG A 224 7.94 -19.44 -15.23
C ARG A 224 7.77 -20.02 -13.84
N ASP A 225 8.04 -21.30 -13.72
CA ASP A 225 8.05 -21.95 -12.40
C ASP A 225 9.20 -21.41 -11.56
N LYS A 226 10.34 -21.10 -12.20
CA LYS A 226 11.56 -20.63 -11.55
C LYS A 226 11.97 -19.26 -12.11
N THR A 227 11.64 -18.21 -11.37
CA THR A 227 12.10 -16.84 -11.62
C THR A 227 12.57 -16.20 -10.30
N PHE A 228 13.00 -14.95 -10.34
CA PHE A 228 13.35 -14.14 -9.17
C PHE A 228 13.11 -12.67 -9.51
N VAL A 229 13.16 -11.81 -8.50
CA VAL A 229 13.28 -10.36 -8.69
C VAL A 229 14.70 -9.90 -8.42
N THR A 230 15.16 -8.87 -9.11
CA THR A 230 16.47 -8.25 -8.90
C THR A 230 16.34 -6.96 -8.10
N TYR A 231 17.22 -6.76 -7.13
CA TYR A 231 17.27 -5.56 -6.29
C TYR A 231 18.34 -4.58 -6.80
N ARG A 232 18.26 -3.32 -6.35
CA ARG A 232 19.18 -2.24 -6.80
C ARG A 232 20.66 -2.52 -6.51
N ASN A 233 20.95 -3.32 -5.50
CA ASN A 233 22.31 -3.73 -5.14
C ASN A 233 22.85 -4.87 -6.02
N GLY A 234 22.06 -5.36 -6.98
CA GLY A 234 22.42 -6.49 -7.85
C GLY A 234 22.05 -7.86 -7.29
N ASP A 235 21.61 -7.94 -6.03
CA ASP A 235 21.15 -9.21 -5.44
C ASP A 235 19.81 -9.63 -6.03
N THR A 236 19.49 -10.92 -5.83
CA THR A 236 18.23 -11.50 -6.27
C THR A 236 17.44 -12.03 -5.08
N SER A 237 16.12 -12.11 -5.23
CA SER A 237 15.28 -12.87 -4.30
C SER A 237 15.58 -14.37 -4.37
N GLU A 238 15.02 -15.12 -3.43
CA GLU A 238 14.85 -16.56 -3.63
C GLU A 238 14.01 -16.84 -4.89
N TYR A 239 14.03 -18.10 -5.34
CA TYR A 239 13.23 -18.49 -6.50
C TYR A 239 11.73 -18.40 -6.20
N LEU A 240 11.01 -17.82 -7.15
CA LEU A 240 9.57 -17.60 -7.13
C LEU A 240 8.93 -18.30 -8.33
N TYR A 241 7.67 -18.67 -8.18
CA TYR A 241 6.78 -18.90 -9.31
C TYR A 241 6.36 -17.54 -9.87
N GLY A 242 6.23 -17.45 -11.18
CA GLY A 242 5.92 -16.20 -11.84
C GLY A 242 4.97 -16.39 -13.02
N GLN A 243 4.02 -15.47 -13.16
CA GLN A 243 3.21 -15.31 -14.35
C GLN A 243 3.17 -13.82 -14.72
N ALA A 244 3.14 -13.52 -16.01
CA ALA A 244 3.05 -12.17 -16.51
C ALA A 244 2.02 -12.09 -17.65
N ALA A 245 1.30 -10.98 -17.73
CA ALA A 245 0.29 -10.70 -18.74
C ALA A 245 0.39 -9.23 -19.17
N TRP A 246 0.20 -9.00 -20.47
CA TRP A 246 0.20 -7.65 -21.03
C TRP A 246 -1.14 -6.96 -20.84
N CYS A 247 -1.10 -5.64 -20.71
CA CYS A 247 -2.24 -4.75 -20.53
C CYS A 247 -2.13 -3.56 -21.48
N ASP A 248 -3.26 -2.97 -21.87
CA ASP A 248 -3.36 -1.80 -22.76
C ASP A 248 -2.53 -1.97 -24.04
N ASP A 249 -2.90 -2.93 -24.88
CA ASP A 249 -2.25 -3.16 -26.17
C ASP A 249 -0.70 -3.28 -26.08
N HIS A 250 -0.22 -3.90 -25.00
CA HIS A 250 1.19 -4.13 -24.70
C HIS A 250 2.01 -2.89 -24.27
N GLU A 251 1.37 -1.83 -23.77
CA GLU A 251 2.07 -0.71 -23.13
C GLU A 251 2.56 -1.03 -21.72
N TYR A 252 1.83 -1.89 -21.01
CA TYR A 252 2.14 -2.25 -19.62
C TYR A 252 2.17 -3.76 -19.43
N LEU A 253 3.08 -4.21 -18.57
CA LEU A 253 3.21 -5.61 -18.19
C LEU A 253 2.86 -5.77 -16.71
N ILE A 254 1.88 -6.62 -16.42
CA ILE A 254 1.58 -7.06 -15.05
C ILE A 254 2.30 -8.37 -14.80
N ALA A 255 3.03 -8.48 -13.69
CA ALA A 255 3.66 -9.72 -13.26
C ALA A 255 3.26 -10.08 -11.82
N VAL A 256 2.78 -11.31 -11.63
CA VAL A 256 2.51 -11.88 -10.32
C VAL A 256 3.63 -12.85 -9.99
N VAL A 257 4.32 -12.63 -8.87
CA VAL A 257 5.37 -13.52 -8.37
C VAL A 257 5.07 -13.97 -6.95
N ALA A 258 5.23 -15.27 -6.65
CA ALA A 258 4.98 -15.81 -5.32
C ALA A 258 5.85 -17.03 -5.00
N SER A 259 6.08 -17.27 -3.70
CA SER A 259 6.88 -18.39 -3.19
C SER A 259 6.16 -19.73 -3.26
N ASP A 260 4.82 -19.72 -3.19
CA ASP A 260 3.94 -20.90 -3.16
C ASP A 260 2.49 -20.53 -3.50
N ASN A 261 1.62 -21.54 -3.52
CA ASN A 261 0.16 -21.40 -3.62
C ASN A 261 -0.31 -20.52 -4.79
N VAL A 262 0.34 -20.64 -5.94
CA VAL A 262 -0.07 -19.93 -7.16
C VAL A 262 -1.25 -20.64 -7.86
N PRO A 263 -2.22 -19.91 -8.41
CA PRO A 263 -3.45 -20.50 -8.96
C PRO A 263 -3.25 -21.26 -10.26
N TRP A 264 -2.19 -20.95 -11.02
CA TRP A 264 -1.89 -21.59 -12.31
C TRP A 264 -1.14 -22.93 -12.19
N MET A 265 -0.93 -23.45 -10.98
CA MET A 265 -0.32 -24.76 -10.75
C MET A 265 -1.17 -25.61 -9.80
N PRO A 266 -1.45 -26.89 -10.15
CA PRO A 266 -2.19 -27.80 -9.27
C PRO A 266 -1.52 -28.06 -7.91
N LEU A 267 -0.18 -27.98 -7.86
CA LEU A 267 0.61 -28.14 -6.64
C LEU A 267 1.84 -27.23 -6.65
N ALA A 268 1.68 -26.00 -6.15
CA ALA A 268 2.76 -25.05 -5.95
C ALA A 268 3.35 -25.17 -4.53
N LEU A 269 4.26 -26.13 -4.34
CA LEU A 269 4.91 -26.34 -3.04
C LEU A 269 5.78 -25.14 -2.63
N PRO A 270 5.86 -24.83 -1.32
CA PRO A 270 6.84 -23.88 -0.77
C PRO A 270 8.25 -24.19 -1.26
N ARG A 271 8.88 -23.21 -1.90
CA ARG A 271 10.27 -23.31 -2.38
C ARG A 271 11.22 -23.54 -1.19
N PRO A 272 12.32 -24.31 -1.33
CA PRO A 272 13.30 -24.48 -0.27
C PRO A 272 13.80 -23.11 0.25
N GLY A 273 13.79 -22.89 1.57
CA GLY A 273 14.09 -21.57 2.18
C GLY A 273 12.87 -20.71 2.51
N THR A 274 11.77 -20.85 1.75
CA THR A 274 10.54 -20.05 1.92
C THR A 274 9.61 -20.55 3.03
N ARG A 275 9.87 -21.74 3.59
CA ARG A 275 9.12 -22.30 4.72
C ARG A 275 9.57 -21.67 6.04
N ARG A 276 9.27 -20.38 6.21
CA ARG A 276 9.46 -19.58 7.44
C ARG A 276 10.84 -19.74 8.09
N SER A 277 11.84 -19.06 7.53
CA SER A 277 12.93 -18.55 8.35
C SER A 277 13.69 -17.45 7.64
N ARG A 278 13.67 -16.22 8.18
CA ARG A 278 14.71 -15.21 7.87
C ARG A 278 16.06 -15.58 8.50
N TYR A 279 16.13 -16.74 9.14
CA TYR A 279 17.29 -17.26 9.84
C TYR A 279 18.40 -17.56 8.84
N GLY A 280 19.56 -16.97 9.06
CA GLY A 280 20.72 -17.10 8.20
C GLY A 280 20.87 -16.02 7.13
N THR A 281 19.92 -15.08 6.98
CA THR A 281 20.07 -13.92 6.09
C THR A 281 20.86 -12.80 6.76
N TRP A 282 21.60 -12.00 5.99
CA TRP A 282 22.29 -10.81 6.49
C TRP A 282 21.33 -9.62 6.61
N TRP A 283 21.50 -8.81 7.66
CA TRP A 283 20.68 -7.64 7.96
C TRP A 283 21.55 -6.53 8.52
N THR A 284 21.28 -5.28 8.16
CA THR A 284 21.96 -4.11 8.71
C THR A 284 21.05 -3.37 9.67
N CYS A 285 21.55 -3.05 10.86
CA CYS A 285 20.79 -2.32 11.85
C CYS A 285 20.51 -0.88 11.39
N GLU A 286 19.24 -0.55 11.22
CA GLU A 286 18.76 0.77 10.77
C GLU A 286 18.66 1.80 11.92
N THR A 287 19.05 1.43 13.14
CA THR A 287 19.07 2.37 14.27
C THR A 287 20.19 3.38 14.07
N PRO A 288 19.90 4.70 14.12
CA PRO A 288 20.93 5.74 14.02
C PRO A 288 22.05 5.50 15.03
N GLY A 289 23.30 5.46 14.54
CA GLY A 289 24.50 5.22 15.36
C GLY A 289 24.87 3.74 15.59
N CYS A 290 24.07 2.76 15.13
CA CYS A 290 24.43 1.35 15.24
C CYS A 290 25.12 0.82 13.97
N GLY A 291 24.44 0.86 12.81
CA GLY A 291 25.02 0.46 11.51
C GLY A 291 25.55 -0.98 11.39
N GLU A 292 25.38 -1.80 12.44
CA GLU A 292 25.93 -3.15 12.52
C GLU A 292 25.28 -4.05 11.47
N THR A 293 26.11 -4.73 10.67
CA THR A 293 25.64 -5.79 9.77
C THR A 293 25.81 -7.13 10.45
N PHE A 294 24.71 -7.88 10.60
CA PHE A 294 24.67 -9.12 11.34
C PHE A 294 23.84 -10.17 10.60
N LYS A 295 24.14 -11.44 10.87
CA LYS A 295 23.35 -12.56 10.37
C LYS A 295 22.17 -12.79 11.32
N ILE A 296 20.95 -12.92 10.79
CA ILE A 296 19.76 -13.15 11.59
C ILE A 296 19.83 -14.57 12.15
N MET A 297 20.25 -14.71 13.39
CA MET A 297 20.37 -16.00 14.09
C MET A 297 19.41 -16.12 15.28
N LYS A 298 18.54 -15.11 15.46
CA LYS A 298 17.58 -15.03 16.56
C LYS A 298 16.17 -14.79 16.02
N PRO A 299 15.12 -15.20 16.74
CA PRO A 299 13.74 -14.85 16.41
C PRO A 299 13.57 -13.31 16.30
N PRO A 300 12.68 -12.81 15.41
CA PRO A 300 12.43 -11.38 15.28
C PRO A 300 11.78 -10.80 16.54
N CYS A 301 11.86 -9.48 16.69
CA CYS A 301 11.23 -8.76 17.79
C CYS A 301 9.72 -9.00 17.81
N GLN A 302 9.15 -9.44 18.93
CA GLN A 302 7.71 -9.71 19.06
C GLN A 302 6.81 -8.48 18.85
N ARG A 303 7.37 -7.26 18.89
CA ARG A 303 6.64 -6.00 18.75
C ARG A 303 6.65 -5.42 17.35
N CYS A 304 7.78 -5.48 16.63
CA CYS A 304 7.92 -4.93 15.28
C CYS A 304 8.20 -5.96 14.18
N ASP A 305 8.37 -7.23 14.54
CA ASP A 305 8.69 -8.35 13.63
C ASP A 305 9.99 -8.15 12.81
N GLN A 306 10.84 -7.21 13.23
CA GLN A 306 12.17 -7.00 12.65
C GLN A 306 13.26 -7.75 13.42
N PRO A 307 14.35 -8.18 12.75
CA PRO A 307 15.47 -8.83 13.40
C PRO A 307 16.19 -7.89 14.38
N SER A 308 16.69 -8.46 15.47
CA SER A 308 17.46 -7.70 16.48
C SER A 308 18.96 -7.83 16.24
N CYS A 309 19.68 -6.71 16.22
CA CYS A 309 21.14 -6.73 16.14
C CYS A 309 21.81 -7.25 17.42
N GLY A 310 23.14 -7.38 17.43
CA GLY A 310 23.91 -7.80 18.60
C GLY A 310 23.70 -6.90 19.82
N HIS A 311 23.41 -5.62 19.57
CA HIS A 311 23.12 -4.59 20.57
C HIS A 311 21.64 -4.56 21.03
N GLY A 312 20.81 -5.49 20.57
CA GLY A 312 19.39 -5.57 20.95
C GLY A 312 18.49 -4.52 20.27
N HIS A 313 19.01 -3.78 19.29
CA HIS A 313 18.21 -2.84 18.51
C HIS A 313 17.36 -3.57 17.46
N CYS A 314 16.14 -3.08 17.24
CA CYS A 314 15.23 -3.55 16.21
C CYS A 314 14.44 -2.35 15.64
N GLY A 315 13.46 -2.59 14.78
CA GLY A 315 12.61 -1.52 14.22
C GLY A 315 11.92 -0.65 15.27
N CYS A 316 11.55 -1.21 16.43
CA CYS A 316 11.03 -0.42 17.56
C CYS A 316 12.04 0.64 18.04
N THR A 317 13.32 0.28 18.05
CA THR A 317 14.41 1.18 18.48
C THR A 317 14.63 2.27 17.45
N ALA A 318 14.65 1.92 16.16
CA ALA A 318 14.77 2.89 15.09
C ALA A 318 13.63 3.92 15.11
N VAL A 319 12.37 3.47 15.24
CA VAL A 319 11.19 4.36 15.35
C VAL A 319 11.24 5.24 16.59
N ARG A 320 11.69 4.70 17.73
CA ARG A 320 11.86 5.49 18.96
C ARG A 320 12.92 6.59 18.76
N THR A 321 14.08 6.22 18.22
CA THR A 321 15.23 7.12 18.06
C THR A 321 15.00 8.20 17.00
N GLN A 322 14.17 7.94 15.99
CA GLN A 322 13.72 8.98 15.04
C GLN A 322 12.87 10.08 15.70
N ARG A 323 12.22 9.78 16.81
CA ARG A 323 11.42 10.75 17.58
C ARG A 323 12.24 11.44 18.67
N ASP A 324 13.45 10.98 18.95
CA ASP A 324 14.29 11.61 19.97
C ASP A 324 14.71 13.02 19.50
N ARG A 325 14.76 13.97 20.43
CA ARG A 325 15.07 15.38 20.17
C ARG A 325 16.38 15.74 20.88
N GLU A 326 17.20 16.57 20.24
CA GLU A 326 18.39 17.13 20.88
C GLU A 326 17.98 18.34 21.74
N CYS A 327 18.37 18.33 23.02
CA CYS A 327 18.21 19.49 23.89
C CYS A 327 19.26 20.56 23.55
N THR A 328 18.82 21.81 23.32
CA THR A 328 19.74 22.90 22.96
C THR A 328 20.63 23.38 24.11
N ALA A 329 20.28 23.06 25.37
CA ALA A 329 21.05 23.44 26.56
C ALA A 329 22.12 22.42 26.94
N CYS A 330 21.74 21.15 27.13
CA CYS A 330 22.67 20.09 27.57
C CYS A 330 23.22 19.23 26.42
N ARG A 331 22.76 19.43 25.18
CA ARG A 331 23.20 18.68 23.97
C ARG A 331 22.94 17.17 24.02
N LEU A 332 22.13 16.69 24.96
CA LEU A 332 21.72 15.29 25.03
C LEU A 332 20.56 15.02 24.07
N THR A 333 20.63 13.89 23.36
CA THR A 333 19.51 13.34 22.59
C THR A 333 18.57 12.60 23.53
N LEU A 334 17.38 13.13 23.73
CA LEU A 334 16.41 12.65 24.72
C LEU A 334 15.05 12.35 24.07
N PRO A 335 14.25 11.41 24.62
CA PRO A 335 12.91 11.14 24.12
C PRO A 335 11.95 12.33 24.27
N PRO A 336 10.91 12.46 23.43
CA PRO A 336 9.97 13.60 23.45
C PRO A 336 9.33 13.90 24.82
N ARG A 337 9.09 12.87 25.64
CA ARG A 337 8.53 13.02 27.00
C ARG A 337 9.41 13.86 27.94
N CYS A 338 10.70 13.95 27.65
CA CYS A 338 11.66 14.77 28.40
C CYS A 338 11.57 16.26 28.03
N PHE A 339 10.70 16.63 27.10
CA PHE A 339 10.45 18.02 26.70
C PHE A 339 9.02 18.42 27.10
N GLU A 340 8.80 19.72 27.24
CA GLU A 340 7.47 20.29 27.49
C GLU A 340 6.92 20.85 26.17
N GLY A 341 5.90 20.20 25.62
CA GLY A 341 5.35 20.52 24.30
C GLY A 341 6.43 20.61 23.23
N THR A 342 6.52 21.75 22.54
CA THR A 342 7.50 22.02 21.49
C THR A 342 8.80 22.62 22.00
N SER A 343 9.00 22.78 23.33
CA SER A 343 10.22 23.38 23.90
C SER A 343 11.50 22.71 23.38
N PRO A 344 12.53 23.48 22.96
CA PRO A 344 13.83 22.95 22.57
C PRO A 344 14.72 22.58 23.77
N ILE A 345 14.28 22.85 25.00
CA ILE A 345 15.01 22.59 26.25
C ILE A 345 14.30 21.46 26.99
N CYS A 346 15.06 20.45 27.45
CA CYS A 346 14.50 19.34 28.22
C CYS A 346 14.16 19.77 29.65
N ARG A 347 13.19 19.10 30.27
CA ARG A 347 12.68 19.38 31.62
C ARG A 347 13.76 19.42 32.71
N ASP A 348 14.85 18.68 32.54
CA ASP A 348 15.98 18.66 33.48
C ASP A 348 16.89 19.91 33.36
N CYS A 349 16.69 20.73 32.32
CA CYS A 349 17.43 21.98 32.06
C CYS A 349 16.55 23.23 32.10
N VAL A 350 15.25 23.07 32.38
CA VAL A 350 14.31 24.18 32.59
C VAL A 350 14.40 24.69 34.02
#